data_AF-A0A961JNI1-F1
#
_entry.id   AF-A0A961JNI1-F1
#
_cell.length_a   1.000
_cell.length_b   1.000
_cell.length_c   1.000
_cell.angle_alpha   90.00
_cell.angle_beta   90.00
_cell.angle_gamma   90.00
#
_symmetry.space_group_name_H-M   'P 1'
#
loop_
_entity.id
_entity.type
_entity.pdbx_description
1 polymer ?
#
loop_
_entity_poly.entity_id
_entity_poly.type
_entity_poly.pdbx_seq_one_letter_code
_entity_poly.pdbx_strand_id
1 'polypeptide(L)'
;MSKLALVLIALALAGPAAAQQADRYSTDCVMKSWAGFLHPREQSPTQRECIDLGEGRAILAYGMGELNGDYTKLSVFLLDDGQCFRKAVSAGPYAMTNALTGGPQLFHIDLYEEGLHATLSMSHERPVHGTARALALTQLQ
;
A
#
# COMPACT_ATOMS: atom_id res chain seq x y z
N MET A 1 32.51 -66.25 -8.50
CA MET A 1 31.83 -65.96 -7.22
C MET A 1 31.89 -64.46 -6.96
N SER A 2 30.71 -63.89 -6.71
CA SER A 2 30.35 -62.49 -6.46
C SER A 2 31.28 -61.59 -5.64
N LYS A 3 31.35 -60.31 -6.08
CA LYS A 3 31.16 -59.03 -5.34
C LYS A 3 32.21 -58.73 -4.25
N LEU A 4 32.76 -57.53 -4.09
CA LEU A 4 32.12 -56.23 -3.96
C LEU A 4 33.08 -55.11 -4.37
N ALA A 5 32.56 -54.15 -5.13
CA ALA A 5 33.10 -52.81 -5.23
C ALA A 5 32.61 -51.99 -4.02
N LEU A 6 33.50 -51.21 -3.38
CA LEU A 6 33.10 -50.19 -2.42
C LEU A 6 33.35 -48.82 -3.04
N VAL A 7 32.27 -48.20 -3.50
CA VAL A 7 32.21 -46.81 -3.95
C VAL A 7 32.02 -45.93 -2.71
N LEU A 8 32.99 -45.09 -2.39
CA LEU A 8 32.82 -44.00 -1.42
C LEU A 8 32.18 -42.80 -2.14
N ILE A 9 30.88 -42.61 -1.93
CA ILE A 9 30.16 -41.40 -2.35
C ILE A 9 30.37 -40.35 -1.26
N ALA A 10 31.17 -39.32 -1.55
CA ALA A 10 31.25 -38.12 -0.73
C ALA A 10 29.95 -37.32 -0.93
N LEU A 11 29.01 -37.42 0.01
CA LEU A 11 27.89 -36.48 0.09
C LEU A 11 28.44 -35.13 0.56
N ALA A 12 28.64 -34.21 -0.39
CA ALA A 12 28.73 -32.80 -0.08
C ALA A 12 27.38 -32.37 0.50
N LEU A 13 27.33 -32.19 1.82
CA LEU A 13 26.24 -31.52 2.53
C LEU A 13 26.23 -30.06 2.10
N ALA A 14 25.62 -29.78 0.95
CA ALA A 14 25.17 -28.44 0.60
C ALA A 14 24.08 -28.10 1.62
N GLY A 15 24.48 -27.42 2.69
CA GLY A 15 23.57 -26.91 3.70
C GLY A 15 22.48 -26.09 3.02
N PRO A 16 21.23 -26.14 3.51
CA PRO A 16 20.20 -25.29 2.98
C PRO A 16 20.62 -23.86 3.29
N ALA A 17 21.03 -23.10 2.28
CA ALA A 17 20.90 -21.66 2.31
C ALA A 17 19.40 -21.36 2.22
N ALA A 18 18.67 -21.71 3.28
CA ALA A 18 17.41 -21.08 3.61
C ALA A 18 17.78 -19.64 3.96
N ALA A 19 17.92 -18.80 2.93
CA ALA A 19 17.88 -17.37 3.11
C ALA A 19 16.57 -17.11 3.85
N GLN A 20 16.69 -16.80 5.14
CA GLN A 20 15.61 -16.29 5.96
C GLN A 20 15.06 -15.06 5.22
N GLN A 21 13.99 -15.28 4.47
CA GLN A 21 13.02 -14.23 4.16
C GLN A 21 12.19 -14.04 5.44
N ALA A 22 12.86 -13.68 6.52
CA ALA A 22 12.25 -13.34 7.79
C ALA A 22 11.61 -11.97 7.61
N ASP A 23 10.29 -11.95 7.61
CA ASP A 23 9.39 -10.84 7.93
C ASP A 23 9.97 -9.44 7.66
N ARG A 24 10.00 -9.03 6.38
CA ARG A 24 10.32 -7.62 6.01
C ARG A 24 9.31 -6.60 6.56
N TYR A 25 8.25 -7.05 7.21
CA TYR A 25 7.25 -6.20 7.81
C TYR A 25 7.19 -6.50 9.32
N SER A 26 7.99 -5.78 10.11
CA SER A 26 7.64 -5.64 11.53
C SER A 26 6.27 -4.99 11.59
N THR A 27 5.35 -5.57 12.35
CA THR A 27 3.90 -5.55 12.14
C THR A 27 3.17 -4.20 12.31
N ASP A 28 3.79 -3.03 12.20
CA ASP A 28 3.31 -1.86 12.95
C ASP A 28 3.29 -0.43 12.34
N CYS A 29 3.72 -0.13 11.10
CA CYS A 29 4.12 1.29 10.80
C CYS A 29 3.25 2.18 9.88
N VAL A 30 2.12 1.71 9.34
CA VAL A 30 0.92 2.50 8.91
C VAL A 30 -0.28 1.53 8.86
N MET A 31 -0.02 0.24 8.65
CA MET A 31 -1.05 -0.79 8.63
C MET A 31 -1.91 -0.88 9.91
N LYS A 32 -1.38 -0.50 11.09
CA LYS A 32 -2.19 -0.40 12.32
C LYS A 32 -3.20 0.76 12.28
N SER A 33 -2.88 1.87 11.62
CA SER A 33 -3.82 2.98 11.41
C SER A 33 -4.73 2.76 10.21
N TRP A 34 -4.52 1.69 9.41
CA TRP A 34 -5.31 1.38 8.20
C TRP A 34 -6.80 1.21 8.49
N ALA A 35 -7.16 0.67 9.65
CA ALA A 35 -8.55 0.61 10.09
C ALA A 35 -9.20 2.00 10.26
N GLY A 36 -8.42 3.02 10.65
CA GLY A 36 -8.83 4.43 10.67
C GLY A 36 -8.86 5.05 9.27
N PHE A 37 -7.96 4.64 8.38
CA PHE A 37 -7.91 5.10 6.97
C PHE A 37 -9.07 4.58 6.11
N LEU A 38 -9.53 3.36 6.36
CA LEU A 38 -10.64 2.71 5.66
C LEU A 38 -11.97 2.81 6.45
N HIS A 39 -11.97 3.48 7.59
CA HIS A 39 -13.19 3.72 8.36
C HIS A 39 -14.20 4.51 7.49
N PRO A 40 -15.51 4.19 7.54
CA PRO A 40 -16.20 3.34 8.51
C PRO A 40 -16.38 1.87 8.13
N ARG A 41 -15.87 1.37 6.99
CA ARG A 41 -16.12 -0.02 6.55
C ARG A 41 -14.93 -0.60 5.78
N GLU A 42 -14.65 -1.89 5.99
CA GLU A 42 -13.61 -2.60 5.26
C GLU A 42 -13.79 -2.45 3.74
N GLN A 43 -12.72 -2.08 3.05
CA GLN A 43 -12.66 -2.02 1.59
C GLN A 43 -11.74 -3.13 1.09
N SER A 44 -12.06 -3.73 -0.06
CA SER A 44 -11.16 -4.69 -0.73
C SER A 44 -10.20 -3.93 -1.66
N PRO A 45 -8.91 -3.81 -1.30
CA PRO A 45 -7.93 -3.15 -2.16
C PRO A 45 -7.54 -4.06 -3.33
N THR A 46 -7.43 -3.48 -4.53
CA THR A 46 -6.85 -4.12 -5.71
C THR A 46 -5.63 -3.35 -6.14
N GLN A 47 -4.45 -3.98 -6.10
CA GLN A 47 -3.23 -3.33 -6.59
C GLN A 47 -3.36 -3.04 -8.09
N ARG A 48 -3.14 -1.79 -8.47
CA ARG A 48 -3.20 -1.30 -9.86
C ARG A 48 -1.81 -1.18 -10.46
N GLU A 49 -0.86 -0.64 -9.68
CA GLU A 49 0.50 -0.37 -10.15
C GLU A 49 1.52 -0.61 -9.03
N CYS A 50 2.76 -0.86 -9.43
CA CYS A 50 3.95 -0.77 -8.61
C CYS A 50 4.93 0.12 -9.37
N ILE A 51 5.31 1.26 -8.79
CA ILE A 51 6.18 2.25 -9.43
C ILE A 51 7.54 2.17 -8.76
N ASP A 52 8.54 1.65 -9.46
CA ASP A 52 9.91 1.57 -8.96
C ASP A 52 10.51 2.97 -8.79
N LEU A 53 11.07 3.24 -7.61
CA LEU A 53 11.78 4.48 -7.29
C LEU A 53 13.30 4.28 -7.21
N GLY A 54 13.79 3.05 -7.38
CA GLY A 54 15.19 2.67 -7.20
C GLY A 54 15.55 2.33 -5.75
N GLU A 55 16.74 1.75 -5.55
CA GLU A 55 17.30 1.40 -4.23
C GLU A 55 16.40 0.48 -3.37
N GLY A 56 15.54 -0.29 -4.02
CA GLY A 56 14.57 -1.16 -3.33
C GLY A 56 13.32 -0.44 -2.82
N ARG A 57 13.12 0.82 -3.22
CA ARG A 57 11.92 1.61 -2.91
C ARG A 57 10.91 1.55 -4.05
N ALA A 58 9.63 1.57 -3.73
CA ALA A 58 8.57 1.63 -4.71
C ALA A 58 7.34 2.41 -4.20
N ILE A 59 6.47 2.86 -5.10
CA ILE A 59 5.12 3.30 -4.75
C ILE A 59 4.14 2.19 -5.16
N LEU A 60 3.42 1.65 -4.18
CA LEU A 60 2.35 0.69 -4.41
C LEU A 60 1.04 1.45 -4.55
N ALA A 61 0.39 1.35 -5.72
CA ALA A 61 -0.88 2.01 -5.99
C ALA A 61 -2.02 1.00 -5.91
N TYR A 62 -3.01 1.27 -5.06
CA TYR A 62 -4.21 0.47 -4.89
C TYR A 62 -5.43 1.24 -5.33
N GLY A 63 -6.26 0.60 -6.15
CA GLY A 63 -7.64 0.98 -6.31
C GLY A 63 -8.44 0.36 -5.19
N MET A 64 -9.21 1.17 -4.49
CA MET A 64 -10.03 0.71 -3.39
C MET A 64 -11.41 0.44 -3.96
N GLY A 65 -11.87 -0.81 -3.90
CA GLY A 65 -13.12 -1.24 -4.52
C GLY A 65 -14.32 -0.38 -4.09
N GLU A 66 -15.34 -0.32 -4.95
CA GLU A 66 -16.57 0.40 -4.63
C GLU A 66 -17.25 -0.28 -3.44
N LEU A 67 -17.26 0.39 -2.27
CA LEU A 67 -18.33 0.14 -1.33
C LEU A 67 -19.58 0.82 -1.86
N ASN A 68 -20.72 0.17 -1.71
CA ASN A 68 -22.02 0.81 -1.85
C ASN A 68 -22.13 1.96 -0.81
N GLY A 69 -21.64 3.17 -1.13
CA GLY A 69 -21.80 4.35 -0.27
C GLY A 69 -20.75 5.46 -0.42
N ASP A 70 -21.08 6.61 0.16
CA ASP A 70 -20.42 7.92 0.09
C ASP A 70 -19.10 8.08 0.87
N TYR A 71 -18.48 6.97 1.31
CA TYR A 71 -17.45 6.95 2.37
C TYR A 71 -16.17 6.19 1.97
N THR A 72 -15.96 6.05 0.67
CA THR A 72 -15.07 5.03 0.08
C THR A 72 -13.83 5.71 -0.47
N LYS A 73 -12.63 5.42 0.07
CA LYS A 73 -11.40 5.82 -0.63
C LYS A 73 -11.44 5.26 -2.04
N LEU A 74 -10.94 6.01 -3.01
CA LEU A 74 -10.94 5.65 -4.43
C LEU A 74 -9.59 5.07 -4.84
N SER A 75 -8.52 5.72 -4.39
CA SER A 75 -7.14 5.28 -4.62
C SER A 75 -6.27 5.57 -3.41
N VAL A 76 -5.28 4.71 -3.20
CA VAL A 76 -4.25 4.85 -2.16
C VAL A 76 -2.90 4.54 -2.78
N PHE A 77 -1.91 5.39 -2.51
CA PHE A 77 -0.53 5.24 -2.95
C PHE A 77 0.34 5.15 -1.70
N LEU A 78 1.11 4.08 -1.56
CA LEU A 78 1.95 3.81 -0.39
C LEU A 78 3.41 3.84 -0.80
N LEU A 79 4.26 4.55 -0.07
CA LEU A 79 5.71 4.43 -0.21
C LEU A 79 6.19 3.15 0.48
N ASP A 80 6.67 2.19 -0.30
CA ASP A 80 7.41 1.03 0.15
C ASP A 80 8.91 1.34 0.15
N ASP A 81 9.56 1.27 1.29
CA ASP A 81 11.01 1.43 1.46
C ASP A 81 11.69 0.16 2.01
N GLY A 82 10.97 -0.97 2.03
CA GLY A 82 11.44 -2.23 2.57
C GLY A 82 11.55 -2.27 4.10
N GLN A 83 11.16 -1.21 4.80
CA GLN A 83 11.00 -1.19 6.26
C GLN A 83 9.51 -1.21 6.62
N CYS A 84 8.76 -0.24 6.09
CA CYS A 84 7.36 -0.07 6.37
C CYS A 84 6.72 1.04 5.54
N PHE A 85 5.43 0.94 5.24
CA PHE A 85 4.69 2.08 4.71
C PHE A 85 4.63 3.16 5.79
N ARG A 86 5.40 4.25 5.67
CA ARG A 86 5.35 5.40 6.60
C ARG A 86 4.66 6.62 6.02
N LYS A 87 4.45 6.60 4.70
CA LYS A 87 3.93 7.72 3.93
C LYS A 87 2.93 7.23 2.90
N ALA A 88 1.80 7.93 2.79
CA ALA A 88 0.73 7.56 1.89
C ALA A 88 0.03 8.79 1.31
N VAL A 89 -0.41 8.68 0.06
CA VAL A 89 -1.39 9.61 -0.53
C VAL A 89 -2.69 8.86 -0.74
N SER A 90 -3.80 9.42 -0.28
CA SER A 90 -5.14 8.84 -0.46
C SER A 90 -6.06 9.82 -1.14
N ALA A 91 -6.89 9.33 -2.06
CA ALA A 91 -7.96 10.10 -2.66
C ALA A 91 -9.32 9.49 -2.30
N GLY A 92 -10.31 10.31 -1.97
CA GLY A 92 -11.65 9.84 -1.64
C GLY A 92 -12.63 10.98 -1.37
N PRO A 93 -13.90 10.67 -1.12
CA PRO A 93 -14.90 11.64 -0.68
C PRO A 93 -14.69 12.00 0.80
N TYR A 94 -15.01 13.25 1.16
CA TYR A 94 -15.15 13.67 2.55
C TYR A 94 -16.42 13.02 3.12
N ALA A 95 -16.22 12.07 4.05
CA ALA A 95 -17.30 11.40 4.76
C ALA A 95 -18.32 12.38 5.37
N MET A 96 -17.81 13.46 5.97
CA MET A 96 -18.62 14.35 6.82
C MET A 96 -19.52 15.30 6.02
N THR A 97 -19.14 15.71 4.81
CA THR A 97 -19.97 16.59 3.96
C THR A 97 -21.20 15.84 3.43
N ASN A 98 -21.06 14.56 3.06
CA ASN A 98 -22.16 13.80 2.48
C ASN A 98 -23.25 13.50 3.52
N ALA A 99 -22.86 13.21 4.76
CA ALA A 99 -23.78 12.86 5.84
C ALA A 99 -24.57 14.05 6.41
N LEU A 100 -23.95 15.24 6.47
CA LEU A 100 -24.47 16.36 7.26
C LEU A 100 -25.02 17.52 6.45
N THR A 101 -24.55 17.77 5.22
CA THR A 101 -24.88 19.03 4.53
C THR A 101 -25.89 18.88 3.40
N GLY A 102 -26.14 17.65 2.90
CA GLY A 102 -26.97 17.43 1.72
C GLY A 102 -26.47 18.15 0.46
N GLY A 103 -25.24 18.68 0.51
CA GLY A 103 -24.60 19.43 -0.56
C GLY A 103 -23.88 18.53 -1.56
N PRO A 104 -23.32 19.13 -2.64
CA PRO A 104 -22.56 18.37 -3.62
C PRO A 104 -21.36 17.66 -2.95
N GLN A 105 -21.16 16.40 -3.33
CA GLN A 105 -20.08 15.58 -2.79
C GLN A 105 -18.73 16.29 -2.98
N LEU A 106 -17.96 16.35 -1.90
CA LEU A 106 -16.63 16.92 -1.89
C LEU A 106 -15.61 15.79 -1.83
N PHE A 107 -14.64 15.83 -2.72
CA PHE A 107 -13.51 14.92 -2.76
C PHE A 107 -12.26 15.62 -2.29
N HIS A 108 -11.35 14.82 -1.75
CA HIS A 108 -10.07 15.29 -1.27
C HIS A 108 -8.97 14.30 -1.64
N ILE A 109 -7.77 14.85 -1.76
CA ILE A 109 -6.52 14.09 -1.86
C ILE A 109 -5.66 14.55 -0.70
N ASP A 110 -5.26 13.61 0.15
CA ASP A 110 -4.51 13.88 1.36
C ASP A 110 -3.17 13.17 1.33
N LEU A 111 -2.17 13.81 1.94
CA LEU A 111 -0.93 13.21 2.38
C LEU A 111 -1.04 12.80 3.85
N TYR A 112 -0.56 11.60 4.12
CA TYR A 112 -0.36 11.09 5.47
C TYR A 112 1.09 10.69 5.63
N GLU A 113 1.66 11.11 6.73
CA GLU A 113 3.00 10.80 7.18
C GLU A 113 2.96 10.66 8.71
N GLU A 114 3.96 10.05 9.32
CA GLU A 114 3.99 9.87 10.76
C GLU A 114 3.86 11.22 11.49
N GLY A 115 2.77 11.37 12.26
CA GLY A 115 2.45 12.61 12.98
C GLY A 115 1.91 13.76 12.12
N LEU A 116 1.69 13.55 10.82
CA LEU A 116 1.24 14.59 9.88
C LEU A 116 0.08 14.12 9.00
N HIS A 117 -0.92 14.99 8.88
CA HIS A 117 -1.98 14.90 7.89
C HIS A 117 -2.12 16.24 7.19
N ALA A 118 -2.10 16.23 5.86
CA ALA A 118 -2.23 17.44 5.05
C ALA A 118 -3.14 17.19 3.85
N THR A 119 -4.08 18.10 3.60
CA THR A 119 -4.90 18.06 2.39
C THR A 119 -4.15 18.70 1.23
N LEU A 120 -3.87 17.92 0.19
CA LEU A 120 -3.15 18.33 -1.01
C LEU A 120 -4.08 18.96 -2.06
N SER A 121 -5.33 18.50 -2.11
CA SER A 121 -6.33 18.98 -3.07
C SER A 121 -7.74 18.73 -2.55
N MET A 122 -8.67 19.61 -2.94
CA MET A 122 -10.11 19.49 -2.72
C MET A 122 -10.87 19.85 -3.98
N SER A 123 -11.90 19.09 -4.32
CA SER A 123 -12.70 19.31 -5.52
C SER A 123 -14.09 18.70 -5.39
N HIS A 124 -15.07 19.26 -6.09
CA HIS A 124 -16.38 18.62 -6.27
C HIS A 124 -16.38 17.56 -7.38
N GLU A 125 -15.32 17.50 -8.18
CA GLU A 125 -15.13 16.47 -9.18
C GLU A 125 -14.45 15.24 -8.58
N ARG A 126 -14.96 14.05 -8.92
CA ARG A 126 -14.36 12.80 -8.50
C ARG A 126 -12.93 12.71 -9.06
N PRO A 127 -11.90 12.57 -8.21
CA PRO A 127 -10.52 12.53 -8.68
C PRO A 127 -10.29 11.27 -9.49
N VAL A 128 -9.85 11.46 -10.75
CA VAL A 128 -9.38 10.35 -11.58
C VAL A 128 -8.04 9.84 -11.07
N HIS A 129 -7.76 8.55 -11.29
CA HIS A 129 -6.53 7.90 -10.83
C HIS A 129 -5.26 8.64 -11.25
N GLY A 130 -5.21 9.17 -12.48
CA GLY A 130 -4.06 9.93 -12.98
C GLY A 130 -3.72 11.18 -12.16
N THR A 131 -4.74 11.92 -11.69
CA THR A 131 -4.54 13.11 -10.84
C THR A 131 -3.98 12.73 -9.48
N ALA A 132 -4.55 11.70 -8.85
CA ALA A 132 -4.05 11.20 -7.57
C ALA A 132 -2.63 10.63 -7.68
N ARG A 133 -2.33 9.93 -8.78
CA ARG A 133 -1.01 9.39 -9.09
C ARG A 133 0.04 10.50 -9.26
N ALA A 134 -0.28 11.58 -9.96
CA ALA A 134 0.65 12.70 -10.15
C ALA A 134 1.04 13.36 -8.82
N LEU A 135 0.06 13.57 -7.93
CA LEU A 135 0.31 14.07 -6.58
C LEU A 135 1.12 13.06 -5.76
N ALA A 136 0.78 11.77 -5.81
CA ALA A 136 1.54 10.72 -5.13
C ALA A 136 3.01 10.70 -5.55
N LEU A 137 3.30 10.80 -6.85
CA LEU A 137 4.69 10.87 -7.35
C LEU A 137 5.44 12.09 -6.83
N THR A 138 4.76 13.22 -6.64
CA THR A 138 5.39 14.43 -6.11
C THR A 138 5.67 14.33 -4.61
N GLN A 139 4.79 13.65 -3.86
CA GLN A 139 4.84 13.65 -2.40
C GLN A 139 5.57 12.44 -1.79
N LEU A 140 5.69 11.34 -2.54
CA LEU A 140 6.23 10.05 -2.04
C LEU A 140 7.63 9.71 -2.56
N GLN A 141 8.23 10.54 -3.40
CA GLN A 141 9.64 10.42 -3.80
C GLN A 141 10.55 10.99 -2.70
#